data_AF-A0A452YEW3-F1
#
_entry.id   AF-A0A452YEW3-F1
#
_cell.length_a   1.000
_cell.length_b   1.000
_cell.length_c   1.000
_cell.angle_alpha   90.00
_cell.angle_beta   90.00
_cell.angle_gamma   90.00
#
_symmetry.space_group_name_H-M   'P 1'
#
loop_
_entity.id
_entity.type
_entity.pdbx_description
1 polymer ?
#
loop_
_entity_poly.entity_id
_entity_poly.type
_entity_poly.pdbx_seq_one_letter_code
_entity_poly.pdbx_strand_id
1 'polypeptide(L)'
;RPQARHEEIIQGLFNENDCGSGCISGGMIKEHLISFMRSTGHIPRRIIFYRDVVSKGRLNMVLEHELSAIKKACASLDPIYNPQVTIIMVQKQHHTRLFAGNYGVGSTIFQSGNVLPGTVVDKEICHPTDFDFYLCSHAGTKGVSRPVRYHVLWDENNFTANALQILTNHLCYTWTRGAPLLFQLC
;
A
#
# COMPACT_ATOMS: atom_id res chain seq x y z
N ARG A 1 -6.75 21.43 6.82
CA ARG A 1 -5.26 21.39 6.75
C ARG A 1 -4.65 20.02 6.37
N PRO A 2 -5.26 18.84 6.60
CA PRO A 2 -4.69 17.57 6.12
C PRO A 2 -4.63 17.45 4.60
N GLN A 3 -5.62 17.96 3.86
CA GLN A 3 -5.73 17.81 2.40
C GLN A 3 -4.58 18.46 1.62
N ALA A 4 -4.14 19.68 1.99
CA ALA A 4 -3.06 20.38 1.30
C ALA A 4 -1.73 19.58 1.30
N ARG A 5 -1.37 18.95 2.43
CA ARG A 5 -0.18 18.09 2.52
C ARG A 5 -0.28 16.84 1.62
N HIS A 6 -1.48 16.31 1.40
CA HIS A 6 -1.66 15.16 0.50
C HIS A 6 -1.46 15.58 -0.96
N GLU A 7 -1.98 16.76 -1.34
CA GLU A 7 -1.83 17.32 -2.68
C GLU A 7 -0.35 17.64 -2.99
N GLU A 8 0.39 18.19 -2.03
CA GLU A 8 1.84 18.44 -2.14
C GLU A 8 2.64 17.15 -2.36
N ILE A 9 2.32 16.07 -1.64
CA ILE A 9 2.98 14.76 -1.82
C ILE A 9 2.68 14.20 -3.22
N ILE A 10 1.42 14.30 -3.66
CA ILE A 10 0.98 13.81 -4.97
C ILE A 10 1.71 14.57 -6.09
N GLN A 11 1.86 15.88 -5.97
CA GLN A 11 2.64 16.70 -6.90
C GLN A 11 4.15 16.35 -6.84
N GLY A 12 4.70 16.07 -5.65
CA GLY A 12 6.10 15.68 -5.48
C GLY A 12 6.48 14.29 -6.00
N LEU A 13 5.51 13.45 -6.39
CA LEU A 13 5.78 12.11 -6.92
C LEU A 13 6.58 12.14 -8.23
N PHE A 14 6.25 13.08 -9.10
CA PHE A 14 6.93 13.30 -10.37
C PHE A 14 6.78 14.76 -10.81
N ASN A 15 7.89 15.41 -11.12
CA ASN A 15 7.94 16.81 -11.55
C ASN A 15 8.69 16.95 -12.88
N GLU A 16 8.09 17.65 -13.82
CA GLU A 16 8.74 18.10 -15.06
C GLU A 16 9.02 19.60 -14.90
N ASN A 17 10.29 19.97 -14.73
CA ASN A 17 10.68 21.37 -14.78
C ASN A 17 11.07 21.72 -16.22
N ASP A 18 10.29 22.59 -16.85
CA ASP A 18 10.61 23.15 -18.17
C ASP A 18 11.78 24.14 -18.03
N CYS A 19 12.99 23.65 -18.22
CA CYS A 19 14.16 24.48 -18.45
C CYS A 19 14.65 24.28 -19.90
N GLY A 20 14.73 25.39 -20.63
CA GLY A 20 14.93 25.46 -22.10
C GLY A 20 16.23 24.86 -22.68
N SER A 21 16.95 24.00 -21.96
CA SER A 21 18.12 23.25 -22.47
C SER A 21 18.13 21.76 -22.07
N GLY A 22 16.99 21.20 -21.65
CA GLY A 22 16.84 19.76 -21.40
C GLY A 22 15.94 19.53 -20.20
N CYS A 23 14.83 18.81 -20.41
CA CYS A 23 13.86 18.53 -19.35
C CYS A 23 14.48 17.60 -18.29
N ILE A 24 14.92 18.18 -17.16
CA ILE A 24 15.27 17.38 -15.98
C ILE A 24 13.96 17.00 -15.30
N SER A 25 13.45 15.82 -15.66
CA SER A 25 12.37 15.17 -14.94
C SER A 25 12.89 14.64 -13.60
N GLY A 26 12.24 15.03 -12.51
CA GLY A 26 12.57 14.65 -11.13
C GLY A 26 11.38 14.04 -10.39
N GLY A 27 11.54 13.78 -9.09
CA GLY A 27 10.47 13.28 -8.23
C GLY A 27 10.83 11.99 -7.50
N MET A 28 10.12 11.74 -6.39
CA MET A 28 10.45 10.65 -5.47
C MET A 28 10.49 9.28 -6.15
N ILE A 29 9.59 9.02 -7.10
CA ILE A 29 9.52 7.72 -7.79
C ILE A 29 10.79 7.49 -8.62
N LYS A 30 11.22 8.50 -9.38
CA LYS A 30 12.41 8.40 -10.23
C LYS A 30 13.67 8.20 -9.38
N GLU A 31 13.79 8.94 -8.27
CA GLU A 31 14.90 8.80 -7.33
C GLU A 31 14.96 7.38 -6.73
N HIS A 32 13.81 6.82 -6.33
CA HIS A 32 13.73 5.45 -5.82
C HIS A 32 14.09 4.40 -6.88
N LEU A 33 13.64 4.57 -8.13
CA LEU A 33 13.99 3.67 -9.23
C LEU A 33 15.50 3.69 -9.52
N ILE A 34 16.11 4.88 -9.54
CA ILE A 34 17.57 5.03 -9.71
C ILE A 34 18.31 4.39 -8.53
N SER A 35 17.86 4.60 -7.30
CA SER A 35 18.44 3.99 -6.10
C SER A 35 18.37 2.46 -6.14
N PHE A 36 17.24 1.91 -6.57
CA PHE A 36 17.06 0.47 -6.76
C PHE A 36 18.01 -0.08 -7.83
N MET A 37 18.13 0.60 -8.96
CA MET A 37 19.04 0.20 -10.04
C MET A 37 20.51 0.24 -9.60
N ARG A 38 20.91 1.26 -8.82
CA ARG A 38 22.28 1.36 -8.27
C ARG A 38 22.60 0.27 -7.27
N SER A 39 21.64 -0.14 -6.45
CA SER A 39 21.85 -1.14 -5.39
C SER A 39 21.76 -2.58 -5.90
N THR A 40 20.89 -2.85 -6.88
CA THR A 40 20.65 -4.21 -7.38
C THR A 40 21.28 -4.49 -8.75
N GLY A 41 21.67 -3.45 -9.50
CA GLY A 41 22.09 -3.55 -10.90
C GLY A 41 20.96 -3.84 -11.89
N HIS A 42 19.71 -3.92 -11.44
CA HIS A 42 18.57 -4.30 -12.26
C HIS A 42 17.48 -3.22 -12.23
N ILE A 43 16.72 -3.11 -13.34
CA ILE A 43 15.52 -2.27 -13.41
C ILE A 43 14.32 -3.12 -12.95
N PRO A 44 13.47 -2.62 -12.03
CA PRO A 44 12.38 -3.41 -11.49
C PRO A 44 11.31 -3.68 -12.57
N ARG A 45 10.87 -4.93 -12.73
CA ARG A 45 9.83 -5.26 -13.74
C ARG A 45 8.41 -5.04 -13.24
N ARG A 46 8.23 -5.01 -11.91
CA ARG A 46 6.95 -4.87 -11.23
C ARG A 46 7.08 -3.85 -10.11
N ILE A 47 6.07 -3.00 -9.97
CA ILE A 47 6.00 -1.97 -8.93
C ILE A 47 4.73 -2.23 -8.12
N ILE A 48 4.88 -2.38 -6.81
CA ILE A 48 3.76 -2.53 -5.88
C ILE A 48 3.76 -1.29 -4.99
N PHE A 49 2.69 -0.51 -5.08
CA PHE A 49 2.58 0.79 -4.44
C PHE A 49 1.51 0.75 -3.35
N TYR A 50 1.94 0.73 -2.09
CA TYR A 50 1.04 0.82 -0.94
C TYR A 50 0.82 2.27 -0.55
N ARG A 51 -0.43 2.72 -0.60
CA ARG A 51 -0.83 4.10 -0.34
C ARG A 51 -1.64 4.22 0.93
N ASP A 52 -1.08 4.86 1.96
CA ASP A 52 -1.82 5.22 3.17
C ASP A 52 -2.79 6.38 2.85
N VAL A 53 -4.08 6.19 3.16
CA VAL A 53 -5.15 7.15 2.87
C VAL A 53 -5.85 7.60 4.14
N VAL A 54 -5.95 8.93 4.30
CA VAL A 54 -6.59 9.58 5.45
C VAL A 54 -8.05 10.00 5.15
N SER A 55 -8.49 10.01 3.88
CA SER A 55 -9.83 10.47 3.46
C SER A 55 -10.39 9.69 2.27
N LYS A 56 -11.66 9.28 2.34
CA LYS A 56 -12.40 8.57 1.28
C LYS A 56 -12.74 9.43 0.04
N GLY A 57 -12.71 10.75 0.15
CA GLY A 57 -13.07 11.63 -0.98
C GLY A 57 -11.95 11.74 -2.02
N ARG A 58 -12.30 11.64 -3.32
CA ARG A 58 -11.43 11.80 -4.50
C ARG A 58 -10.46 10.65 -4.85
N LEU A 59 -10.80 9.40 -4.52
CA LEU A 59 -9.91 8.25 -4.78
C LEU A 59 -9.52 8.10 -6.26
N ASN A 60 -10.48 8.22 -7.18
CA ASN A 60 -10.22 8.03 -8.62
C ASN A 60 -9.22 9.06 -9.18
N MET A 61 -9.38 10.33 -8.82
CA MET A 61 -8.47 11.39 -9.26
C MET A 61 -7.06 11.21 -8.68
N VAL A 62 -6.96 10.80 -7.42
CA VAL A 62 -5.65 10.48 -6.80
C VAL A 62 -5.02 9.29 -7.50
N LEU A 63 -5.78 8.24 -7.78
CA LEU A 63 -5.30 7.05 -8.48
C LEU A 63 -4.76 7.39 -9.86
N GLU A 64 -5.53 8.14 -10.67
CA GLU A 64 -5.12 8.55 -12.01
C GLU A 64 -3.82 9.38 -11.98
N HIS A 65 -3.72 10.31 -11.04
CA HIS A 65 -2.52 11.14 -10.90
C HIS A 65 -1.31 10.32 -10.43
N GLU A 66 -1.46 9.45 -9.43
CA GLU A 66 -0.37 8.62 -8.90
C GLU A 66 0.10 7.61 -9.96
N LEU A 67 -0.82 6.94 -10.67
CA LEU A 67 -0.48 6.01 -11.75
C LEU A 67 0.23 6.74 -12.90
N SER A 68 -0.29 7.90 -13.32
CA SER A 68 0.33 8.73 -14.35
C SER A 68 1.74 9.18 -13.94
N ALA A 69 1.93 9.61 -12.70
CA ALA A 69 3.24 9.98 -12.16
C ALA A 69 4.23 8.80 -12.18
N ILE A 70 3.81 7.59 -11.79
CA ILE A 70 4.63 6.38 -11.87
C ILE A 70 5.04 6.08 -13.31
N LYS A 71 4.08 6.08 -14.24
CA LYS A 71 4.35 5.75 -15.64
C LYS A 71 5.25 6.80 -16.31
N LYS A 72 5.03 8.09 -16.05
CA LYS A 72 5.92 9.16 -16.54
C LYS A 72 7.33 9.05 -15.96
N ALA A 73 7.47 8.76 -14.66
CA ALA A 73 8.77 8.53 -14.05
C ALA A 73 9.53 7.38 -14.72
N CYS A 74 8.83 6.27 -15.04
CA CYS A 74 9.40 5.14 -15.76
C CYS A 74 9.82 5.53 -17.19
N ALA A 75 8.93 6.18 -17.96
CA ALA A 75 9.23 6.63 -19.32
C ALA A 75 10.39 7.64 -19.39
N SER A 76 10.58 8.43 -18.32
CA SER A 76 11.68 9.38 -18.21
C SER A 76 13.06 8.74 -17.97
N LEU A 77 13.09 7.47 -17.55
CA LEU A 77 14.33 6.69 -17.42
C LEU A 77 14.66 5.99 -18.74
N ASP A 78 13.66 5.38 -19.36
CA ASP A 78 13.76 4.74 -20.66
C ASP A 78 12.38 4.78 -21.33
N PRO A 79 12.24 5.33 -22.55
CA PRO A 79 10.96 5.42 -23.26
C PRO A 79 10.26 4.06 -23.49
N ILE A 80 11.02 2.96 -23.50
CA ILE A 80 10.50 1.60 -23.73
C ILE A 80 10.10 0.94 -22.40
N TYR A 81 10.57 1.46 -21.27
CA TYR A 81 10.36 0.87 -19.96
C TYR A 81 8.94 1.12 -19.43
N ASN A 82 8.13 0.07 -19.45
CA ASN A 82 6.75 0.07 -18.95
C ASN A 82 6.52 -1.10 -17.97
N PRO A 83 6.85 -0.95 -16.68
CA PRO A 83 6.66 -2.00 -15.68
C PRO A 83 5.18 -2.17 -15.33
N GLN A 84 4.82 -3.36 -14.86
CA GLN A 84 3.48 -3.66 -14.34
C GLN A 84 3.30 -3.03 -12.95
N VAL A 85 2.26 -2.23 -12.77
CA VAL A 85 1.97 -1.51 -11.53
C VAL A 85 0.75 -2.08 -10.81
N THR A 86 0.85 -2.27 -9.50
CA THR A 86 -0.27 -2.57 -8.60
C THR A 86 -0.36 -1.49 -7.53
N ILE A 87 -1.51 -0.84 -7.38
CA ILE A 87 -1.77 0.20 -6.40
C ILE A 87 -2.77 -0.32 -5.35
N ILE A 88 -2.34 -0.30 -4.09
CA ILE A 88 -3.11 -0.83 -2.96
C ILE A 88 -3.29 0.29 -1.95
N MET A 89 -4.54 0.67 -1.71
CA MET A 89 -4.87 1.60 -0.64
C MET A 89 -4.89 0.91 0.71
N VAL A 90 -4.23 1.51 1.67
CA VAL A 90 -4.15 1.07 3.06
C VAL A 90 -4.99 2.02 3.90
N GLN A 91 -6.03 1.49 4.53
CA GLN A 91 -6.94 2.25 5.39
C GLN A 91 -6.86 1.71 6.82
N LYS A 92 -6.13 2.41 7.68
CA LYS A 92 -5.96 2.06 9.11
C LYS A 92 -7.04 2.64 10.01
N GLN A 93 -7.55 3.81 9.63
CA GLN A 93 -8.54 4.55 10.42
C GLN A 93 -9.94 4.21 9.90
N HIS A 94 -10.58 3.26 10.57
CA HIS A 94 -11.98 2.90 10.34
C HIS A 94 -12.64 2.33 11.60
N HIS A 95 -13.96 2.15 11.52
CA HIS A 95 -14.78 1.66 12.64
C HIS A 95 -14.94 0.13 12.68
N THR A 96 -14.50 -0.60 11.66
CA THR A 96 -14.55 -2.08 11.66
C THR A 96 -13.66 -2.67 12.77
N ARG A 97 -14.22 -3.62 13.52
CA ARG A 97 -13.53 -4.42 14.56
C ARG A 97 -13.85 -5.89 14.33
N LEU A 98 -12.85 -6.75 14.50
CA LEU A 98 -13.01 -8.20 14.36
C LEU A 98 -12.93 -8.84 15.75
N PHE A 99 -13.85 -9.73 16.03
CA PHE A 99 -13.93 -10.49 17.28
C PHE A 99 -13.95 -11.97 16.96
N ALA A 100 -13.27 -12.77 17.79
CA ALA A 100 -13.29 -14.22 17.64
C ALA A 100 -14.64 -14.79 18.14
N GLY A 101 -15.28 -15.65 17.35
CA GLY A 101 -16.60 -16.20 17.67
C GLY A 101 -16.62 -17.32 18.71
N ASN A 102 -15.48 -17.99 18.95
CA ASN A 102 -15.42 -19.20 19.80
C ASN A 102 -14.58 -18.99 21.05
N TYR A 103 -15.23 -18.75 22.20
CA TYR A 103 -14.60 -18.66 23.53
C TYR A 103 -14.28 -20.03 24.17
N GLY A 104 -13.88 -21.02 23.36
CA GLY A 104 -13.68 -22.42 23.77
C GLY A 104 -12.24 -22.93 23.65
N VAL A 105 -11.97 -24.11 24.24
CA VAL A 105 -10.66 -24.79 24.34
C VAL A 105 -10.11 -25.16 22.95
N GLY A 106 -8.87 -24.76 22.65
CA GLY A 106 -8.27 -24.81 21.30
C GLY A 106 -8.24 -23.44 20.60
N SER A 107 -8.20 -22.37 21.39
CA SER A 107 -8.67 -21.04 21.01
C SER A 107 -7.82 -20.34 19.94
N THR A 108 -8.46 -19.89 18.86
CA THR A 108 -7.98 -18.82 17.97
C THR A 108 -8.07 -17.43 18.64
N ILE A 109 -7.88 -17.39 19.96
CA ILE A 109 -8.03 -16.20 20.79
C ILE A 109 -6.68 -15.90 21.41
N PHE A 110 -6.16 -14.71 21.16
CA PHE A 110 -5.03 -14.20 21.92
C PHE A 110 -5.50 -13.95 23.35
N GLN A 111 -4.63 -14.07 24.36
CA GLN A 111 -4.96 -13.92 25.79
C GLN A 111 -5.77 -12.64 26.15
N SER A 112 -5.80 -11.64 25.25
CA SER A 112 -6.56 -10.40 25.34
C SER A 112 -8.00 -10.44 24.81
N GLY A 113 -8.47 -11.56 24.23
CA GLY A 113 -9.78 -11.65 23.57
C GLY A 113 -9.80 -11.18 22.10
N ASN A 114 -8.63 -10.83 21.54
CA ASN A 114 -8.50 -10.41 20.14
C ASN A 114 -8.26 -11.59 19.19
N VAL A 115 -8.54 -11.34 17.90
CA VAL A 115 -8.16 -12.24 16.81
C VAL A 115 -6.65 -12.42 16.73
N LEU A 116 -6.20 -13.59 16.26
CA LEU A 116 -4.78 -13.89 16.11
C LEU A 116 -4.12 -13.00 15.04
N PRO A 117 -2.83 -12.64 15.21
CA PRO A 117 -2.05 -12.03 14.14
C PRO A 117 -2.06 -12.91 12.88
N GLY A 118 -2.18 -12.28 11.71
CA GLY A 118 -2.35 -12.96 10.42
C GLY A 118 -3.80 -13.27 10.06
N THR A 119 -4.78 -12.91 10.90
CA THR A 119 -6.21 -13.06 10.54
C THR A 119 -6.55 -12.18 9.34
N VAL A 120 -7.07 -12.81 8.29
CA VAL A 120 -7.55 -12.15 7.07
C VAL A 120 -9.06 -12.35 6.93
N VAL A 121 -9.76 -11.30 6.52
CA VAL A 121 -11.19 -11.36 6.15
C VAL A 121 -11.37 -10.71 4.78
N ASP A 122 -11.79 -11.49 3.80
CA ASP A 122 -12.00 -11.08 2.41
C ASP A 122 -13.43 -11.34 1.91
N LYS A 123 -14.34 -11.74 2.80
CA LYS A 123 -15.74 -12.07 2.49
C LYS A 123 -16.70 -11.33 3.42
N GLU A 124 -17.94 -11.19 2.97
CA GLU A 124 -19.12 -10.63 3.67
C GLU A 124 -19.05 -9.14 4.03
N ILE A 125 -17.99 -8.69 4.69
CA ILE A 125 -17.80 -7.30 5.14
C ILE A 125 -17.03 -6.42 4.14
N CYS A 126 -16.55 -7.04 3.07
CA CYS A 126 -15.79 -6.45 1.98
C CYS A 126 -16.71 -5.80 0.92
N HIS A 127 -16.13 -5.03 0.01
CA HIS A 127 -16.85 -4.46 -1.12
C HIS A 127 -17.42 -5.58 -2.00
N PRO A 128 -18.67 -5.46 -2.49
CA PRO A 128 -19.31 -6.55 -3.23
C PRO A 128 -18.67 -6.83 -4.60
N THR A 129 -17.97 -5.87 -5.19
CA THR A 129 -17.40 -5.96 -6.55
C THR A 129 -15.90 -5.78 -6.60
N ASP A 130 -15.33 -5.02 -5.67
CA ASP A 130 -13.94 -4.59 -5.76
C ASP A 130 -13.10 -5.47 -4.85
N PHE A 131 -11.81 -5.63 -5.17
CA PHE A 131 -10.97 -6.50 -4.36
C PHE A 131 -10.45 -5.76 -3.13
N ASP A 132 -11.07 -5.99 -1.98
CA ASP A 132 -10.60 -5.55 -0.68
C ASP A 132 -10.59 -6.66 0.37
N PHE A 133 -9.72 -6.50 1.36
CA PHE A 133 -9.60 -7.42 2.48
C PHE A 133 -9.15 -6.69 3.74
N TYR A 134 -9.52 -7.24 4.89
CA TYR A 134 -9.01 -6.83 6.18
C TYR A 134 -7.90 -7.77 6.61
N LEU A 135 -6.81 -7.22 7.13
CA LEU A 135 -5.70 -7.99 7.70
C LEU A 135 -5.36 -7.45 9.09
N CYS A 136 -5.33 -8.34 10.08
CA CYS A 136 -4.84 -8.05 11.42
C CYS A 136 -3.44 -8.65 11.60
N SER A 137 -2.39 -7.90 11.27
CA SER A 137 -1.00 -8.39 11.30
C SER A 137 -0.31 -8.34 12.67
N HIS A 138 -0.87 -7.62 13.64
CA HIS A 138 -0.27 -7.40 14.96
C HIS A 138 -1.08 -8.06 16.10
N ALA A 139 -0.39 -8.41 17.19
CA ALA A 139 -1.03 -8.91 18.40
C ALA A 139 -1.68 -7.75 19.18
N GLY A 140 -2.96 -7.88 19.49
CA GLY A 140 -3.68 -6.91 20.31
C GLY A 140 -3.34 -7.07 21.78
N THR A 141 -2.30 -6.38 22.27
CA THR A 141 -1.87 -6.51 23.67
C THR A 141 -2.82 -5.82 24.66
N LYS A 142 -3.45 -4.70 24.25
CA LYS A 142 -4.42 -3.94 25.06
C LYS A 142 -5.55 -3.40 24.19
N GLY A 143 -6.79 -3.50 24.67
CA GLY A 143 -7.97 -3.05 23.94
C GLY A 143 -8.32 -3.95 22.75
N VAL A 144 -9.21 -3.49 21.88
CA VAL A 144 -9.62 -4.22 20.67
C VAL A 144 -8.69 -3.88 19.51
N SER A 145 -8.12 -4.91 18.89
CA SER A 145 -7.30 -4.78 17.68
C SER A 145 -8.08 -4.08 16.57
N ARG A 146 -7.37 -3.20 15.85
CA ARG A 146 -7.91 -2.56 14.64
C ARG A 146 -7.28 -3.28 13.44
N PRO A 147 -8.02 -4.14 12.72
CA PRO A 147 -7.51 -4.67 11.47
C PRO A 147 -7.29 -3.50 10.50
N VAL A 148 -6.39 -3.67 9.54
CA VAL A 148 -6.17 -2.70 8.47
C VAL A 148 -6.94 -3.17 7.23
N ARG A 149 -7.69 -2.28 6.59
CA ARG A 149 -8.36 -2.57 5.32
C ARG A 149 -7.41 -2.24 4.17
N TYR A 150 -7.24 -3.20 3.27
CA TYR A 150 -6.50 -3.05 2.03
C TYR A 150 -7.49 -3.10 0.88
N HIS A 151 -7.43 -2.12 -0.01
CA HIS A 151 -8.29 -2.03 -1.18
C HIS A 151 -7.42 -1.91 -2.43
N VAL A 152 -7.50 -2.90 -3.31
CA VAL A 152 -6.75 -2.93 -4.56
C VAL A 152 -7.46 -2.04 -5.57
N LEU A 153 -6.84 -0.93 -5.92
CA LEU A 153 -7.42 0.02 -6.87
C LEU A 153 -7.02 -0.24 -8.30
N TRP A 154 -5.81 -0.75 -8.50
CA TRP A 154 -5.26 -1.02 -9.82
C TRP A 154 -4.31 -2.20 -9.72
N ASP A 155 -4.41 -3.15 -10.64
CA ASP A 155 -3.54 -4.31 -10.65
C ASP A 155 -3.22 -4.79 -12.08
N GLU A 156 -2.05 -4.41 -12.60
CA GLU A 156 -1.53 -4.93 -13.88
C GLU A 156 -0.77 -6.25 -13.72
N ASN A 157 -0.44 -6.62 -12.48
CA ASN A 157 0.30 -7.83 -12.17
C ASN A 157 -0.60 -9.07 -12.05
N ASN A 158 -1.93 -8.88 -12.02
CA ASN A 158 -2.94 -9.93 -11.90
C ASN A 158 -2.67 -10.85 -10.69
N PHE A 159 -2.52 -10.25 -9.52
CA PHE A 159 -2.36 -11.00 -8.28
C PHE A 159 -3.61 -11.81 -7.94
N THR A 160 -3.40 -13.02 -7.44
CA THR A 160 -4.47 -13.76 -6.76
C THR A 160 -4.67 -13.19 -5.37
N ALA A 161 -5.89 -13.33 -4.83
CA ALA A 161 -6.20 -12.83 -3.49
C ALA A 161 -5.24 -13.38 -2.42
N ASN A 162 -5.03 -14.71 -2.43
CA ASN A 162 -4.09 -15.38 -1.51
C ASN A 162 -2.66 -14.84 -1.64
N ALA A 163 -2.16 -14.66 -2.87
CA ALA A 163 -0.79 -14.20 -3.08
C ALA A 163 -0.60 -12.78 -2.52
N LEU A 164 -1.59 -11.89 -2.72
CA LEU A 164 -1.50 -10.53 -2.24
C LEU A 164 -1.65 -10.42 -0.72
N GLN A 165 -2.56 -11.21 -0.13
CA GLN A 165 -2.75 -11.29 1.32
C GLN A 165 -1.48 -11.79 2.02
N ILE A 166 -0.87 -12.87 1.52
CA ILE A 166 0.38 -13.42 2.05
C ILE A 166 1.53 -12.42 1.90
N LEU A 167 1.68 -11.81 0.71
CA LEU A 167 2.71 -10.80 0.47
C LEU A 167 2.59 -9.64 1.46
N THR A 168 1.39 -9.10 1.61
CA THR A 168 1.10 -7.98 2.51
C THR A 168 1.41 -8.35 3.96
N ASN A 169 1.03 -9.56 4.38
CA ASN A 169 1.34 -10.06 5.71
C ASN A 169 2.85 -10.24 5.93
N HIS A 170 3.59 -10.77 4.97
CA HIS A 170 5.04 -10.90 5.07
C HIS A 170 5.76 -9.55 5.14
N LEU A 171 5.33 -8.58 4.32
CA LEU A 171 5.85 -7.21 4.39
C LEU A 171 5.64 -6.59 5.77
N CYS A 172 4.57 -6.98 6.49
CA CYS A 172 4.39 -6.53 7.85
C CYS A 172 5.46 -6.99 8.85
N TYR A 173 6.14 -8.10 8.57
CA TYR A 173 7.19 -8.66 9.44
C TYR A 173 8.62 -8.33 9.00
N THR A 174 8.82 -7.73 7.82
CA THR A 174 10.15 -7.27 7.38
C THR A 174 10.57 -5.96 8.07
N TRP A 175 9.76 -5.47 9.00
CA TRP A 175 10.09 -4.29 9.80
C TRP A 175 11.27 -4.53 10.74
N THR A 176 12.40 -3.93 10.42
CA THR A 176 13.50 -3.71 11.36
C THR A 176 13.21 -2.44 12.17
N ARG A 177 13.13 -2.58 13.50
CA ARG A 177 12.88 -1.48 14.46
C ARG A 177 13.67 -0.22 14.10
N GLY A 178 12.98 0.83 13.62
CA GLY A 178 13.58 2.15 13.34
C GLY A 178 13.18 2.82 12.02
N ALA A 179 12.57 2.11 11.07
CA ALA A 179 12.09 2.72 9.82
C ALA A 179 10.63 3.21 9.96
N PRO A 180 10.33 4.52 9.83
CA PRO A 180 8.98 5.05 9.98
C PRO A 180 7.99 4.61 8.87
N LEU A 181 8.47 4.12 7.73
CA LEU A 181 7.66 3.77 6.56
C LEU A 181 6.86 2.46 6.73
N LEU A 182 7.34 1.50 7.53
CA LEU A 182 6.69 0.18 7.67
C LEU A 182 5.58 0.15 8.72
N PHE A 183 5.56 1.13 9.64
CA PHE A 183 4.41 1.41 10.51
C PHE A 183 3.21 1.96 9.73
N GLN A 184 3.35 2.20 8.41
CA GLN A 184 2.24 2.59 7.52
C GLN A 184 1.60 1.42 6.79
N LEU A 185 2.18 0.22 6.81
CA LEU A 185 1.54 -0.98 6.25
C LEU A 185 0.70 -1.67 7.31
N CYS A 186 1.27 -1.91 8.48
CA CYS A 186 0.63 -2.43 9.69
C CYS A 186 0.35 -1.26 10.62
#